data_AF-A0A0D6ATJ7-F1
#
_entry.id   AF-A0A0D6ATJ7-F1
#
_cell.length_a   1.000
_cell.length_b   1.000
_cell.length_c   1.000
_cell.angle_alpha   90.00
_cell.angle_beta   90.00
_cell.angle_gamma   90.00
#
_symmetry.space_group_name_H-M   'P 1'
#
loop_
_entity.id
_entity.type
_entity.pdbx_description
1 polymer ?
#
loop_
_entity_poly.entity_id
_entity_poly.type
_entity_poly.pdbx_seq_one_letter_code
_entity_poly.pdbx_strand_id
1 'polypeptide(L)'
;MFSGLFILTYCVKSLNLFNFVSDWLNFSLNLTIMTSILSNLISNVPAVLLLQELINEPTTEKWLLLASSATLAGNLTLFGSVANLIMVESVATQGYKLSFWQHLRFGLPLTIITTASTYLWIIY
;
A
#
# COMPACT_ATOMS: atom_id res chain seq x y z
N MET A 1 -9.54 -12.48 -12.10
CA MET A 1 -9.20 -11.89 -10.78
C MET A 1 -9.41 -10.38 -10.74
N PHE A 2 -8.91 -9.60 -11.71
CA PHE A 2 -9.00 -8.13 -11.67
C PHE A 2 -10.44 -7.57 -11.65
N SER A 3 -11.35 -8.16 -12.43
CA SER A 3 -12.78 -7.79 -12.42
C SER A 3 -13.48 -8.00 -11.08
N GLY A 4 -13.11 -9.05 -10.33
CA GLY A 4 -13.66 -9.32 -8.99
C GLY A 4 -13.31 -8.22 -7.99
N LEU A 5 -12.23 -7.49 -8.23
CA LEU A 5 -11.77 -6.45 -7.35
C LEU A 5 -12.57 -5.15 -7.51
N PHE A 6 -12.99 -4.84 -8.75
CA PHE A 6 -13.97 -3.78 -9.04
C PHE A 6 -15.35 -4.08 -8.44
N ILE A 7 -15.74 -5.37 -8.43
CA ILE A 7 -16.98 -5.80 -7.78
C ILE A 7 -16.86 -5.60 -6.26
N LEU A 8 -15.71 -5.94 -5.66
CA LEU A 8 -15.48 -5.81 -4.23
C LEU A 8 -15.44 -4.34 -3.77
N THR A 9 -14.76 -3.45 -4.51
CA THR A 9 -14.84 -2.00 -4.27
C THR A 9 -16.27 -1.49 -4.39
N TYR A 10 -16.99 -1.90 -5.45
CA TYR A 10 -18.39 -1.50 -5.63
C TYR A 10 -19.30 -2.00 -4.49
N CYS A 11 -19.09 -3.21 -3.98
CA CYS A 11 -19.84 -3.74 -2.83
C CYS A 11 -19.53 -2.98 -1.55
N VAL A 12 -18.24 -2.72 -1.27
CA VAL A 12 -17.79 -1.95 -0.11
C VAL A 12 -18.44 -0.56 -0.10
N LYS A 13 -18.49 0.09 -1.27
CA LYS A 13 -19.19 1.36 -1.48
C LYS A 13 -20.68 1.27 -1.22
N SER A 14 -21.35 0.32 -1.87
CA SER A 14 -22.81 0.17 -1.80
C SER A 14 -23.30 -0.17 -0.39
N LEU A 15 -22.47 -0.86 0.39
CA LEU A 15 -22.76 -1.24 1.77
C LEU A 15 -22.34 -0.17 2.80
N ASN A 16 -21.73 0.94 2.38
CA ASN A 16 -21.18 1.98 3.26
C ASN A 16 -20.26 1.41 4.36
N LEU A 17 -19.56 0.32 4.05
CA LEU A 17 -18.98 -0.57 5.05
C LEU A 17 -17.84 0.11 5.84
N PHE A 18 -17.20 1.13 5.27
CA PHE A 18 -16.08 1.86 5.88
C PHE A 18 -16.37 3.33 6.18
N ASN A 19 -17.62 3.78 6.20
CA ASN A 19 -17.95 5.15 6.61
C ASN A 19 -17.54 5.48 8.06
N PHE A 20 -17.33 4.46 8.90
CA PHE A 20 -16.78 4.67 10.25
C PHE A 20 -15.27 4.98 10.25
N VAL A 21 -14.56 4.70 9.15
CA VAL A 21 -13.11 4.91 9.00
C VAL A 21 -12.81 6.19 8.21
N SER A 22 -13.77 6.72 7.45
CA SER A 22 -13.57 7.93 6.62
C SER A 22 -13.07 9.11 7.44
N ASP A 23 -13.63 9.33 8.63
CA ASP A 23 -13.22 10.42 9.51
C ASP A 23 -11.78 10.24 10.01
N TRP A 24 -11.37 8.99 10.21
CA TRP A 24 -10.02 8.65 10.64
C TRP A 24 -8.98 8.89 9.52
N LEU A 25 -9.38 8.69 8.26
CA LEU A 25 -8.54 8.91 7.08
C LEU A 25 -8.34 10.39 6.72
N ASN A 26 -9.06 11.31 7.37
CA ASN A 26 -8.85 12.74 7.16
C ASN A 26 -7.45 13.20 7.59
N PHE A 27 -6.87 12.54 8.59
CA PHE A 27 -5.50 12.80 9.00
C PHE A 27 -4.51 12.16 8.02
N SER A 28 -3.64 12.97 7.43
CA SER A 28 -2.63 12.57 6.45
C SER A 28 -1.76 11.39 6.92
N LEU A 29 -1.42 11.35 8.21
CA LEU A 29 -0.65 10.26 8.81
C LEU A 29 -1.44 8.94 8.80
N ASN A 30 -2.72 8.99 9.18
CA ASN A 30 -3.58 7.80 9.22
C ASN A 30 -3.82 7.27 7.81
N LEU A 31 -4.02 8.16 6.82
CA LEU A 31 -4.11 7.77 5.41
C LEU A 31 -2.83 7.03 4.97
N THR A 32 -1.66 7.55 5.28
CA THR A 32 -0.35 6.95 4.95
C THR A 32 -0.19 5.57 5.56
N ILE A 33 -0.48 5.44 6.87
CA ILE A 33 -0.36 4.17 7.61
C ILE A 33 -1.37 3.15 7.08
N MET A 34 -2.64 3.53 6.96
CA MET A 34 -3.70 2.64 6.50
C MET A 34 -3.45 2.17 5.07
N THR A 35 -3.04 3.09 4.19
CA THR A 35 -2.64 2.75 2.82
C THR A 35 -1.51 1.73 2.84
N SER A 36 -0.47 1.95 3.64
CA SER A 36 0.68 1.04 3.69
C SER A 36 0.32 -0.37 4.16
N ILE A 37 -0.58 -0.47 5.13
CA ILE A 37 -1.08 -1.76 5.64
C ILE A 37 -1.93 -2.45 4.57
N LEU A 38 -2.94 -1.76 4.01
CA LEU A 38 -3.81 -2.34 3.00
C LEU A 38 -3.04 -2.76 1.74
N SER A 39 -2.05 -1.97 1.32
CA SER A 39 -1.22 -2.28 0.15
C SER A 39 -0.49 -3.62 0.29
N ASN A 40 -0.05 -3.97 1.50
CA ASN A 40 0.59 -5.26 1.76
C ASN A 40 -0.40 -6.42 1.90
N LEU A 41 -1.64 -6.16 2.33
CA LEU A 41 -2.66 -7.19 2.53
C LEU A 41 -3.39 -7.58 1.25
N ILE A 42 -3.75 -6.58 0.44
CA ILE A 42 -4.61 -6.77 -0.74
C ILE A 42 -3.97 -6.27 -2.05
N SER A 43 -2.71 -5.84 -2.03
CA SER A 43 -1.96 -5.23 -3.15
C SER A 43 -2.26 -3.74 -3.37
N ASN A 44 -1.36 -3.06 -4.09
CA ASN A 44 -1.37 -1.61 -4.33
C ASN A 44 -2.64 -1.11 -5.05
N VAL A 45 -2.93 -1.64 -6.25
CA VAL A 45 -4.08 -1.18 -7.05
C VAL A 45 -5.40 -1.33 -6.28
N PRO A 46 -5.68 -2.49 -5.65
CA PRO A 46 -6.85 -2.67 -4.80
C PRO A 46 -6.97 -1.70 -3.64
N ALA A 47 -5.86 -1.47 -2.93
CA ALA A 47 -5.81 -0.56 -1.79
C ALA A 47 -6.13 0.87 -2.20
N VAL A 48 -5.55 1.35 -3.30
CA VAL A 48 -5.80 2.70 -3.82
C VAL A 48 -7.27 2.86 -4.23
N LEU A 49 -7.82 1.88 -4.97
CA LEU A 49 -9.22 1.94 -5.44
C LEU A 49 -10.24 1.93 -4.29
N LEU A 50 -9.94 1.26 -3.18
CA LEU A 50 -10.79 1.27 -1.98
C LEU A 50 -10.65 2.57 -1.20
N LEU A 51 -9.42 2.99 -0.92
CA LEU A 51 -9.17 4.13 -0.03
C LEU A 51 -9.51 5.47 -0.70
N GLN A 52 -9.37 5.59 -2.02
CA GLN A 52 -9.74 6.82 -2.73
C GLN A 52 -11.22 7.18 -2.56
N GLU A 53 -12.10 6.18 -2.42
CA GLU A 53 -13.54 6.42 -2.26
C GLU A 53 -13.91 6.89 -0.84
N LEU A 54 -13.01 6.69 0.13
CA LEU A 54 -13.20 7.09 1.53
C LEU A 54 -12.60 8.47 1.85
N ILE A 55 -11.93 9.10 0.89
CA ILE A 55 -11.38 10.45 1.04
C ILE A 55 -12.49 11.46 0.78
N ASN A 56 -13.04 12.03 1.86
CA ASN A 56 -14.13 13.02 1.79
C ASN A 56 -13.70 14.34 1.10
N GLU A 57 -12.46 14.77 1.35
CA GLU A 57 -11.88 16.00 0.79
C GLU A 57 -10.56 15.70 0.08
N PRO A 58 -10.61 15.43 -1.24
CA PRO A 58 -9.43 15.04 -2.01
C PRO A 58 -8.54 16.25 -2.32
N THR A 59 -7.55 16.52 -1.48
CA THR A 59 -6.48 17.48 -1.76
C THR A 59 -5.36 16.82 -2.57
N THR A 60 -4.55 17.63 -3.28
CA THR A 60 -3.36 17.13 -4.00
C THR A 60 -2.42 16.35 -3.09
N GLU A 61 -2.21 16.83 -1.86
CA GLU A 61 -1.40 16.16 -0.84
C GLU A 61 -1.92 14.77 -0.51
N LYS A 62 -3.23 14.61 -0.27
CA LYS A 62 -3.82 13.30 0.03
C LYS A 62 -3.70 12.32 -1.13
N TRP A 63 -3.83 12.78 -2.38
CA TRP A 63 -3.58 11.94 -3.55
C TRP A 63 -2.13 11.51 -3.67
N LEU A 64 -1.19 12.43 -3.44
CA LEU A 64 0.24 12.13 -3.44
C LEU A 64 0.59 11.15 -2.32
N LEU A 65 0.05 11.34 -1.11
CA LEU A 65 0.23 10.42 0.01
C LEU A 65 -0.34 9.04 -0.27
N LEU A 66 -1.56 8.95 -0.81
CA LEU A 66 -2.19 7.68 -1.18
C LEU A 66 -1.35 6.94 -2.23
N ALA A 67 -0.97 7.61 -3.31
CA ALA A 67 -0.21 7.02 -4.41
C ALA A 67 1.21 6.59 -3.97
N SER A 68 1.91 7.47 -3.24
CA SER A 68 3.27 7.20 -2.76
C SER A 68 3.28 6.11 -1.70
N SER A 69 2.40 6.16 -0.70
CA SER A 69 2.34 5.15 0.37
C SER A 69 2.01 3.78 -0.19
N ALA A 70 1.04 3.67 -1.11
CA ALA A 70 0.71 2.38 -1.73
C ALA A 70 1.92 1.80 -2.49
N THR A 71 2.64 2.65 -3.21
CA THR A 71 3.81 2.21 -3.99
C THR A 71 4.97 1.79 -3.10
N LEU A 72 5.32 2.62 -2.11
CA LEU A 72 6.46 2.39 -1.22
C LEU A 72 6.23 1.21 -0.28
N ALA A 73 5.00 1.04 0.20
CA ALA A 73 4.64 -0.04 1.10
C ALA A 73 4.83 -1.44 0.50
N GLY A 74 4.74 -1.57 -0.84
CA GLY A 74 4.97 -2.84 -1.53
C GLY A 74 6.39 -3.42 -1.33
N ASN A 75 7.34 -2.62 -0.83
CA ASN A 75 8.71 -3.07 -0.50
C ASN A 75 8.84 -3.66 0.91
N LEU A 76 7.80 -3.58 1.75
CA LEU A 76 7.85 -4.03 3.14
C LEU A 76 8.08 -5.54 3.23
N THR A 77 7.31 -6.30 2.44
CA THR A 77 7.32 -7.77 2.46
C THR A 77 7.60 -8.35 1.09
N LEU A 78 8.06 -9.60 1.09
CA LEU A 78 8.33 -10.36 -0.13
C LEU A 78 7.07 -10.50 -1.02
N PHE A 79 5.89 -10.53 -0.42
CA PHE A 79 4.59 -10.62 -1.12
C PHE A 79 3.97 -9.26 -1.44
N GLY A 80 4.57 -8.16 -0.97
CA GLY A 80 4.02 -6.81 -1.13
C GLY A 80 4.02 -6.32 -2.58
N SER A 81 4.82 -6.93 -3.46
CA SER A 81 4.78 -6.63 -4.89
C SER A 81 5.17 -7.83 -5.75
N VAL A 82 4.65 -7.85 -6.98
CA VAL A 82 5.04 -8.85 -8.01
C VAL A 82 6.52 -8.73 -8.35
N ALA A 83 7.09 -7.51 -8.31
CA ALA A 83 8.52 -7.30 -8.56
C ALA A 83 9.41 -8.05 -7.55
N ASN A 84 9.02 -8.09 -6.27
CA ASN A 84 9.74 -8.85 -5.24
C ASN A 84 9.71 -10.36 -5.53
N LEU A 85 8.57 -10.88 -6.00
CA LEU A 85 8.45 -12.28 -6.40
C LEU A 85 9.30 -12.61 -7.63
N ILE A 86 9.28 -11.76 -8.66
CA ILE A 86 10.15 -11.90 -9.84
C ILE A 86 11.62 -11.92 -9.43
N MET A 87 12.03 -11.05 -8.51
CA MET A 87 13.40 -11.01 -8.00
C MET A 87 13.78 -12.31 -7.28
N VAL A 88 12.90 -12.82 -6.41
CA VAL A 88 13.10 -14.09 -5.68
C VAL A 88 13.21 -15.28 -6.64
N GLU A 89 12.35 -15.35 -7.65
CA GLU A 89 12.41 -16.39 -8.69
C GLU A 89 13.71 -16.29 -9.49
N SER A 90 14.10 -15.08 -9.87
CA SER A 90 15.34 -14.83 -10.62
C SER A 90 16.58 -15.26 -9.83
N VAL A 91 16.68 -14.99 -8.53
CA VAL A 91 17.84 -15.45 -7.74
C VAL A 91 17.80 -16.96 -7.46
N ALA A 92 16.60 -17.55 -7.36
CA ALA A 92 16.44 -19.00 -7.22
C ALA A 92 16.99 -19.76 -8.44
N THR A 93 16.83 -19.22 -9.66
CA THR A 93 17.45 -19.81 -10.86
C THR A 93 18.98 -19.80 -10.85
N GLN A 94 19.59 -18.93 -10.04
CA GLN A 94 21.05 -18.87 -9.84
C GLN A 94 21.53 -19.70 -8.64
N GLY A 95 20.63 -20.46 -8.00
CA GLY A 95 20.94 -21.30 -6.85
C GLY A 95 20.85 -20.59 -5.49
N TYR A 96 20.46 -19.31 -5.45
CA TYR A 96 20.30 -18.56 -4.21
C TYR A 96 18.85 -18.60 -3.73
N LYS A 97 18.62 -19.02 -2.48
CA LYS A 97 17.29 -19.00 -1.85
C LYS A 97 17.16 -17.81 -0.93
N LEU A 98 16.41 -16.79 -1.35
CA LEU A 98 16.06 -15.66 -0.49
C LEU A 98 14.87 -16.05 0.41
N SER A 99 15.05 -15.98 1.72
CA SER A 99 13.96 -16.24 2.67
C SER A 99 13.13 -14.98 2.93
N PHE A 100 11.88 -15.17 3.35
CA PHE A 100 10.99 -14.07 3.76
C PHE A 100 11.65 -13.14 4.78
N TRP A 101 12.31 -13.71 5.80
CA TRP A 101 12.99 -12.94 6.85
C TRP A 101 14.21 -12.18 6.36
N GLN A 102 14.96 -12.73 5.39
CA GLN A 102 16.07 -12.02 4.77
C GLN A 102 15.58 -10.79 4.01
N HIS A 103 14.49 -10.93 3.24
CA HIS A 103 13.89 -9.79 2.56
C HIS A 103 13.32 -8.77 3.56
N LEU A 104 12.54 -9.22 4.55
CA LEU A 104 11.90 -8.35 5.54
C LEU A 104 12.93 -7.51 6.34
N ARG A 105 14.11 -8.09 6.64
CA ARG A 105 15.20 -7.38 7.33
C ARG A 105 15.66 -6.12 6.60
N PHE A 106 15.58 -6.10 5.27
CA PHE A 106 15.90 -4.92 4.45
C PHE A 106 14.65 -4.14 4.07
N GLY A 107 13.56 -4.83 3.72
CA GLY A 107 12.30 -4.23 3.30
C GLY A 107 11.64 -3.37 4.38
N LEU A 108 11.65 -3.83 5.64
CA LEU A 108 11.06 -3.08 6.76
C LEU A 108 11.75 -1.72 6.98
N PRO A 109 13.08 -1.64 7.23
CA PRO A 109 13.74 -0.35 7.43
C PRO A 109 13.68 0.52 6.18
N LEU A 110 13.82 -0.05 4.97
CA LEU A 110 13.72 0.71 3.72
C LEU A 110 12.34 1.36 3.54
N THR A 111 11.27 0.59 3.79
CA THR A 111 9.90 1.08 3.65
C THR A 111 9.60 2.18 4.66
N ILE A 112 10.05 2.02 5.91
CA ILE A 112 9.87 3.05 6.95
C ILE A 112 10.59 4.34 6.55
N ILE A 113 11.87 4.25 6.15
CA ILE A 113 12.66 5.43 5.79
C ILE A 113 12.04 6.14 4.58
N THR A 114 11.77 5.40 3.50
CA THR A 114 11.22 5.99 2.26
C THR A 114 9.85 6.60 2.48
N THR A 115 8.94 5.89 3.16
CA THR A 115 7.58 6.38 3.44
C THR A 115 7.61 7.60 4.36
N ALA A 116 8.45 7.60 5.40
CA ALA A 116 8.60 8.74 6.30
C ALA A 116 9.19 9.97 5.57
N SER A 117 10.24 9.77 4.76
CA SER A 117 10.82 10.84 3.95
C SER A 117 9.82 11.45 2.97
N THR A 118 9.03 10.62 2.27
CA THR A 118 8.01 11.11 1.34
C THR A 118 6.86 11.80 2.08
N TYR A 119 6.43 11.27 3.22
CA TYR A 119 5.42 11.91 4.06
C TYR A 119 5.86 13.33 4.48
N LEU A 120 7.09 13.46 4.98
CA LEU A 120 7.64 14.75 5.39
C LEU A 120 7.72 15.73 4.22
N TRP A 121 8.16 15.27 3.04
CA TRP A 121 8.27 16.11 1.84
C TRP A 121 6.92 16.59 1.28
N ILE A 122 5.84 15.83 1.46
CA ILE A 122 4.51 16.23 0.98
C ILE A 122 3.84 17.21 1.97
N ILE A 123 4.09 17.06 3.27
CA ILE A 123 3.43 17.84 4.32
C ILE A 123 4.17 19.15 4.66
N TYR A 124 5.49 19.21 4.45
CA TYR A 124 6.34 20.36 4.79
C TYR A 124 7.06 20.91 3.56
#